data_AF-B1Y970-F1
#
_entry.id   AF-B1Y970-F1
#
_cell.length_a   1.000
_cell.length_b   1.000
_cell.length_c   1.000
_cell.angle_alpha   90.00
_cell.angle_beta   90.00
_cell.angle_gamma   90.00
#
_symmetry.space_group_name_H-M   'P 1'
#
loop_
_entity.id
_entity.type
_entity.pdbx_description
1 polymer ?
#
loop_
_entity_poly.entity_id
_entity_poly.type
_entity_poly.pdbx_seq_one_letter_code
_entity_poly.pdbx_strand_id
1 'polypeptide(L)'
;MECDVVLSYLKERGVAGSRRRLDFVAAVAGSLQIGFWCPREDFPNFDDIEDARKTLDLDHTDVLVVVAYRPYVIVDYLNSLMERASRWYGVQLHTKLLGVSSVELETGLEEALGRAFVEKPNKLGTAIKTEYVCPHCGRDALGLYRQERYFSRKYRGRVIEGIYACASCGFKIRRVELLD
;
A
#
# COMPACT_ATOMS: atom_id res chain seq x y z
N MET A 1 -7.06 0.42 18.14
CA MET A 1 -6.70 -1.00 18.36
C MET A 1 -6.12 -1.58 17.08
N GLU A 2 -6.75 -1.27 15.95
CA GLU A 2 -6.38 -1.57 14.58
C GLU A 2 -4.91 -1.21 14.28
N CYS A 3 -4.47 0.00 14.65
CA CYS A 3 -3.09 0.42 14.42
C CYS A 3 -2.05 -0.36 15.25
N ASP A 4 -2.44 -1.06 16.33
CA ASP A 4 -1.54 -1.99 17.02
C ASP A 4 -1.40 -3.29 16.22
N VAL A 5 -2.50 -3.78 15.66
CA VAL A 5 -2.53 -4.95 14.75
C VAL A 5 -1.75 -4.67 13.46
N VAL A 6 -1.84 -3.46 12.92
CA VAL A 6 -1.02 -3.04 11.77
C VAL A 6 0.47 -3.14 12.11
N LEU A 7 0.90 -2.63 13.26
CA LEU A 7 2.31 -2.69 13.66
C LEU A 7 2.80 -4.13 13.85
N SER A 8 2.00 -4.99 14.48
CA SER A 8 2.35 -6.41 14.63
C SER A 8 2.45 -7.10 13.26
N TYR A 9 1.51 -6.83 12.37
CA TYR A 9 1.51 -7.39 11.02
C TYR A 9 2.73 -6.94 10.21
N LEU A 10 3.08 -5.64 10.24
CA LEU A 10 4.27 -5.13 9.56
C LEU A 10 5.55 -5.79 10.08
N LYS A 11 5.65 -6.00 11.40
CA LYS A 11 6.77 -6.70 12.03
C LYS A 11 6.88 -8.15 11.56
N GLU A 12 5.76 -8.86 11.46
CA GLU A 12 5.71 -10.23 10.92
C GLU A 12 6.19 -10.28 9.46
N ARG A 13 5.92 -9.23 8.67
CA ARG A 13 6.30 -9.10 7.26
C ARG A 13 7.69 -8.49 7.05
N GLY A 14 8.46 -8.30 8.13
CA GLY A 14 9.79 -7.68 8.07
C GLY A 14 9.79 -6.26 7.48
N VAL A 15 8.68 -5.53 7.61
CA VAL A 15 8.54 -4.14 7.14
C VAL A 15 8.76 -3.21 8.32
N ALA A 16 9.64 -2.22 8.17
CA ALA A 16 9.91 -1.25 9.22
C ALA A 16 8.70 -0.31 9.39
N GLY A 17 7.93 -0.52 10.45
CA GLY A 17 6.78 0.31 10.84
C GLY A 17 7.04 1.11 12.11
N SER A 18 6.56 2.34 12.17
CA SER A 18 6.63 3.20 13.35
C SER A 18 5.31 3.95 13.54
N ARG A 19 4.86 4.06 14.79
CA ARG A 19 3.71 4.89 15.13
C ARG A 19 4.12 6.36 15.12
N ARG A 20 3.45 7.19 14.32
CA ARG A 20 3.66 8.65 14.32
C ARG A 20 2.62 9.37 15.16
N ARG A 21 1.38 8.86 15.16
CA ARG A 21 0.24 9.34 15.97
C ARG A 21 -0.57 8.15 16.45
N LEU A 22 -1.51 8.37 17.38
CA LEU A 22 -2.36 7.30 17.92
C LEU A 22 -3.13 6.53 16.84
N ASP A 23 -3.50 7.22 15.76
CA ASP A 23 -4.30 6.74 14.64
C ASP A 23 -3.48 6.57 13.36
N PHE A 24 -2.15 6.75 13.39
CA PHE A 24 -1.33 6.73 12.18
C PHE A 24 -0.01 5.98 12.37
N VAL A 25 0.23 5.02 11.49
CA VAL A 25 1.44 4.22 11.39
C VAL A 25 2.12 4.50 10.05
N ALA A 26 3.38 4.92 10.10
CA ALA A 26 4.22 5.06 8.92
C ALA A 26 5.08 3.80 8.75
N ALA A 27 5.14 3.27 7.53
CA ALA A 27 5.91 2.08 7.20
C ALA A 27 6.80 2.32 5.98
N VAL A 28 7.97 1.68 5.96
CA VAL A 28 8.96 1.83 4.90
C VAL A 28 9.38 0.46 4.38
N ALA A 29 9.31 0.27 3.06
CA ALA A 29 9.84 -0.89 2.35
C ALA A 29 10.80 -0.44 1.24
N GLY A 30 12.11 -0.56 1.47
CA GLY A 30 13.12 0.09 0.63
C GLY A 30 13.02 1.61 0.76
N SER A 31 12.60 2.28 -0.30
CA SER A 31 12.28 3.72 -0.33
C SER A 31 10.77 4.00 -0.48
N LEU A 32 9.94 2.96 -0.55
CA LEU A 32 8.48 3.09 -0.63
C LEU A 32 7.92 3.51 0.73
N GLN A 33 7.23 4.65 0.77
CA GLN A 33 6.59 5.17 1.97
C GLN A 33 5.11 4.77 2.00
N ILE A 34 4.71 4.01 3.02
CA ILE A 34 3.33 3.54 3.18
C ILE A 34 2.76 4.12 4.47
N GLY A 35 1.67 4.87 4.37
CA GLY A 35 0.90 5.33 5.52
C GLY A 35 -0.24 4.36 5.80
N PHE A 36 -0.44 4.00 7.06
CA PHE A 36 -1.63 3.29 7.54
C PHE A 36 -2.36 4.20 8.50
N TRP A 37 -3.58 4.58 8.14
CA TRP A 37 -4.41 5.45 8.94
C TRP A 37 -5.60 4.68 9.48
N CYS A 38 -5.72 4.64 10.81
CA CYS A 38 -6.77 3.97 11.56
C CYS A 38 -7.63 5.04 12.26
N PRO A 39 -8.55 5.71 11.53
CA PRO A 39 -9.34 6.80 12.09
C PRO A 39 -10.06 6.39 13.36
N ARG A 40 -10.07 7.30 14.35
CA ARG A 40 -10.78 7.08 15.62
C ARG A 40 -12.27 7.39 15.54
N GLU A 41 -12.65 8.21 14.57
CA GLU A 41 -14.02 8.59 14.28
C GLU A 41 -14.53 7.79 13.07
N ASP A 42 -15.84 7.54 13.02
CA ASP A 42 -16.45 6.76 11.95
C ASP A 42 -16.28 7.40 10.56
N PHE A 43 -16.12 8.73 10.51
CA PHE A 43 -15.87 9.48 9.29
C PHE A 43 -14.96 10.68 9.57
N PRO A 44 -13.93 10.94 8.75
CA PRO A 44 -13.09 12.13 8.92
C PRO A 44 -13.86 13.41 8.74
N ASN A 45 -13.48 14.40 9.53
CA ASN A 45 -13.87 15.79 9.31
C ASN A 45 -12.64 16.62 8.94
N PHE A 46 -12.23 16.56 7.66
CA PHE A 46 -11.22 17.49 7.14
C PHE A 46 -11.93 18.72 6.56
N ASP A 47 -11.57 19.90 7.06
CA ASP A 47 -12.13 21.17 6.59
C ASP A 47 -11.70 21.47 5.14
N ASP A 48 -10.44 21.15 4.81
CA ASP A 48 -9.88 21.29 3.48
C ASP A 48 -8.79 20.22 3.17
N ILE A 49 -8.19 20.32 1.99
CA ILE A 49 -7.12 19.40 1.58
C ILE A 49 -5.82 19.61 2.38
N GLU A 50 -5.54 20.82 2.86
CA GLU A 50 -4.30 21.11 3.59
C GLU A 50 -4.31 20.44 4.97
N ASP A 51 -5.47 20.39 5.61
CA ASP A 51 -5.66 19.61 6.83
C ASP A 51 -5.43 18.11 6.55
N ALA A 52 -6.07 17.55 5.52
CA ALA A 52 -5.85 16.15 5.14
C ALA A 52 -4.37 15.87 4.80
N ARG A 53 -3.68 16.78 4.10
CA ARG A 53 -2.26 16.64 3.74
C ARG A 53 -1.36 16.56 4.98
N LYS A 54 -1.56 17.45 5.96
CA LYS A 54 -0.79 17.46 7.21
C LYS A 54 -1.13 16.29 8.13
N THR A 55 -2.43 15.99 8.24
CA THR A 55 -2.95 14.95 9.13
C THR A 55 -2.66 13.55 8.60
N LEU A 56 -2.49 13.36 7.29
CA LEU A 56 -2.20 12.05 6.70
C LEU A 56 -0.81 11.95 6.08
N ASP A 57 0.00 13.01 6.19
CA ASP A 57 1.35 13.09 5.64
C ASP A 57 1.41 12.72 4.14
N LEU A 58 0.43 13.24 3.38
CA LEU A 58 0.22 12.85 1.97
C LEU A 58 1.39 13.24 1.07
N ASP A 59 2.12 14.30 1.41
CA ASP A 59 3.27 14.77 0.63
C ASP A 59 4.45 13.78 0.66
N HIS A 60 4.54 12.96 1.70
CA HIS A 60 5.60 11.98 1.89
C HIS A 60 5.12 10.54 1.75
N THR A 61 3.82 10.32 1.57
CA THR A 61 3.23 8.99 1.48
C THR A 61 2.99 8.58 0.03
N ASP A 62 3.58 7.46 -0.40
CA ASP A 62 3.33 6.88 -1.73
C ASP A 62 2.00 6.15 -1.80
N VAL A 63 1.65 5.43 -0.73
CA VAL A 63 0.42 4.65 -0.60
C VAL A 63 -0.17 4.87 0.79
N LEU A 64 -1.42 5.35 0.86
CA LEU A 64 -2.17 5.46 2.09
C LEU A 64 -3.20 4.33 2.18
N VAL A 65 -3.10 3.53 3.22
CA VAL A 65 -4.05 2.46 3.55
C VAL A 65 -4.96 2.95 4.67
N VAL A 66 -6.24 3.13 4.34
CA VAL A 66 -7.29 3.48 5.31
C VAL A 66 -7.83 2.21 5.95
N VAL A 67 -7.67 2.08 7.26
CA VAL A 67 -8.07 0.92 8.06
C VAL A 67 -9.28 1.31 8.93
N ALA A 68 -10.48 0.97 8.49
CA ALA A 68 -11.72 1.39 9.14
C ALA A 68 -12.85 0.38 8.94
N TYR A 69 -13.98 0.55 9.62
CA TYR A 69 -15.17 -0.29 9.39
C TYR A 69 -15.74 -0.08 7.98
N ARG A 70 -15.73 1.16 7.47
CA ARG A 70 -16.18 1.55 6.12
C ARG A 70 -15.06 2.26 5.34
N PRO A 71 -13.98 1.57 5.00
CA PRO A 71 -12.77 2.22 4.48
C PRO A 71 -13.00 2.84 3.09
N TYR A 72 -13.86 2.24 2.26
CA TYR A 72 -14.10 2.71 0.90
C TYR A 72 -14.84 4.05 0.85
N VAL A 73 -15.77 4.28 1.78
CA VAL A 73 -16.46 5.57 1.91
C VAL A 73 -15.46 6.68 2.24
N ILE A 74 -14.49 6.38 3.11
CA ILE A 74 -13.42 7.31 3.48
C ILE A 74 -12.44 7.52 2.31
N VAL A 75 -12.08 6.45 1.60
CA VAL A 75 -11.22 6.53 0.41
C VAL A 75 -11.85 7.39 -0.69
N ASP A 76 -13.14 7.22 -0.96
CA ASP A 76 -13.86 8.02 -1.98
C ASP A 76 -13.95 9.50 -1.58
N TYR A 77 -14.15 9.78 -0.29
CA TYR A 77 -14.11 11.13 0.25
C TYR A 77 -12.72 11.77 0.07
N LEU A 78 -11.64 11.05 0.42
CA LEU A 78 -10.27 11.53 0.23
C LEU A 78 -9.92 11.72 -1.24
N ASN A 79 -10.31 10.80 -2.13
CA ASN A 79 -10.15 10.97 -3.57
C ASN A 79 -10.87 12.24 -4.05
N SER A 80 -12.09 12.48 -3.59
CA SER A 80 -12.87 13.68 -3.94
C SER A 80 -12.20 14.96 -3.43
N LEU A 81 -11.55 14.93 -2.27
CA LEU A 81 -10.72 16.04 -1.77
C LEU A 81 -9.49 16.26 -2.66
N MET A 82 -8.74 15.19 -2.98
CA MET A 82 -7.54 15.26 -3.81
C MET A 82 -7.85 15.74 -5.24
N GLU A 83 -8.94 15.27 -5.84
CA GLU A 83 -9.40 15.73 -7.16
C GLU A 83 -9.78 17.20 -7.16
N ARG A 84 -10.51 17.66 -6.13
CA ARG A 84 -10.83 19.08 -5.97
C ARG A 84 -9.55 19.91 -5.82
N ALA A 85 -8.61 19.46 -5.00
CA ALA A 85 -7.34 20.16 -4.82
C ALA A 85 -6.56 20.30 -6.13
N SER A 86 -6.51 19.23 -6.93
CA SER A 86 -5.86 19.25 -8.24
C SER A 86 -6.56 20.19 -9.22
N ARG A 87 -7.90 20.20 -9.27
CA ARG A 87 -8.67 21.02 -10.23
C ARG A 87 -8.68 22.51 -9.87
N TRP A 88 -8.84 22.83 -8.59
CA TRP A 88 -9.09 24.20 -8.15
C TRP A 88 -7.82 24.93 -7.70
N TYR A 89 -6.82 24.19 -7.17
CA TYR A 89 -5.60 24.78 -6.60
C TYR A 89 -4.32 24.30 -7.29
N GLY A 90 -4.42 23.42 -8.29
CA GLY A 90 -3.25 22.87 -9.00
C GLY A 90 -2.37 21.95 -8.15
N VAL A 91 -2.83 21.54 -6.96
CA VAL A 91 -2.08 20.67 -6.04
C VAL A 91 -2.20 19.22 -6.50
N GLN A 92 -1.11 18.61 -6.94
CA GLN A 92 -1.07 17.21 -7.36
C GLN A 92 -0.52 16.32 -6.24
N LEU A 93 -1.38 15.45 -5.71
CA LEU A 93 -0.99 14.42 -4.75
C LEU A 93 -0.92 13.07 -5.48
N HIS A 94 0.25 12.44 -5.46
CA HIS A 94 0.51 11.16 -6.14
C HIS A 94 0.38 9.94 -5.20
N THR A 95 -0.32 10.12 -4.09
CA THR A 95 -0.57 9.09 -3.09
C THR A 95 -1.66 8.14 -3.58
N LYS A 96 -1.38 6.84 -3.61
CA LYS A 96 -2.39 5.83 -3.91
C LYS A 96 -3.22 5.55 -2.67
N LEU A 97 -4.54 5.63 -2.77
CA LEU A 97 -5.44 5.28 -1.67
C LEU A 97 -5.87 3.80 -1.77
N LEU A 98 -5.82 3.09 -0.64
CA LEU A 98 -6.31 1.73 -0.47
C LEU A 98 -7.20 1.66 0.78
N GLY A 99 -8.18 0.76 0.78
CA GLY A 99 -9.08 0.55 1.90
C GLY A 99 -8.94 -0.86 2.48
N VAL A 100 -8.93 -0.97 3.81
CA VAL A 100 -8.94 -2.22 4.56
C VAL A 100 -10.06 -2.18 5.59
N SER A 101 -10.96 -3.17 5.52
CA SER A 101 -12.04 -3.30 6.49
C SER A 101 -11.49 -3.81 7.81
N SER A 102 -11.83 -3.16 8.91
CA SER A 102 -11.46 -3.63 10.25
C SER A 102 -12.11 -4.98 10.61
N VAL A 103 -13.19 -5.37 9.92
CA VAL A 103 -13.87 -6.68 10.10
C VAL A 103 -12.99 -7.83 9.61
N GLU A 104 -12.25 -7.62 8.52
CA GLU A 104 -11.37 -8.60 7.88
C GLU A 104 -9.92 -8.09 7.88
N LEU A 105 -9.49 -7.54 9.03
CA LEU A 105 -8.27 -6.76 9.10
C LEU A 105 -7.03 -7.55 8.64
N GLU A 106 -6.90 -8.80 9.07
CA GLU A 106 -5.70 -9.58 8.80
C GLU A 106 -5.53 -9.94 7.32
N THR A 107 -6.58 -10.43 6.68
CA THR A 107 -6.58 -10.78 5.24
C THR A 107 -6.57 -9.52 4.38
N GLY A 108 -7.26 -8.46 4.83
CA GLY A 108 -7.28 -7.17 4.17
C GLY A 108 -5.92 -6.47 4.18
N LEU A 109 -5.18 -6.53 5.30
CA LEU A 109 -3.81 -6.00 5.38
C LEU A 109 -2.86 -6.75 4.46
N GLU A 110 -3.00 -8.06 4.33
CA GLU A 110 -2.19 -8.86 3.40
C GLU A 110 -2.39 -8.42 1.94
N GLU A 111 -3.64 -8.23 1.53
CA GLU A 111 -3.96 -7.75 0.19
C GLU A 111 -3.52 -6.29 -0.03
N ALA A 112 -3.76 -5.41 0.95
CA ALA A 112 -3.42 -4.00 0.82
C ALA A 112 -1.91 -3.78 0.78
N LEU A 113 -1.13 -4.49 1.62
CA LEU A 113 0.33 -4.40 1.60
C LEU A 113 0.89 -4.92 0.28
N GLY A 114 0.39 -6.05 -0.21
CA GLY A 114 0.78 -6.58 -1.53
C GLY A 114 0.47 -5.61 -2.66
N ARG A 115 -0.71 -4.96 -2.65
CA ARG A 115 -1.07 -3.90 -3.61
C ARG A 115 -0.18 -2.67 -3.47
N ALA A 116 0.16 -2.26 -2.25
CA ALA A 116 1.06 -1.13 -2.00
C ALA A 116 2.44 -1.37 -2.63
N PHE A 117 2.98 -2.58 -2.50
CA PHE A 117 4.25 -2.95 -3.13
C PHE A 117 4.20 -2.89 -4.66
N VAL A 118 3.08 -3.26 -5.27
CA VAL A 118 2.90 -3.18 -6.73
C VAL A 118 2.79 -1.75 -7.24
N GLU A 119 2.39 -0.78 -6.41
CA GLU A 119 2.15 0.59 -6.85
C GLU A 119 3.42 1.26 -7.41
N LYS A 120 4.54 1.18 -6.68
CA LYS A 120 5.86 1.71 -7.12
C LYS A 120 6.97 0.68 -6.88
N PRO A 121 7.09 -0.38 -7.72
CA PRO A 121 8.02 -1.48 -7.49
C PRO A 121 9.48 -1.04 -7.47
N ASN A 122 9.83 -0.04 -8.28
CA ASN A 122 11.16 0.58 -8.32
C ASN A 122 11.58 1.21 -6.99
N LYS A 123 10.64 1.53 -6.10
CA LYS A 123 10.96 2.02 -4.75
C LYS A 123 11.27 0.90 -3.76
N LEU A 124 10.91 -0.35 -4.05
CA LEU A 124 11.19 -1.49 -3.17
C LEU A 124 12.67 -1.89 -3.20
N GLY A 125 13.35 -1.66 -4.31
CA GLY A 125 14.76 -2.04 -4.51
C GLY A 125 15.16 -2.06 -5.98
N THR A 126 16.33 -2.63 -6.25
CA THR A 126 16.84 -2.84 -7.62
C THR A 126 16.24 -4.10 -8.21
N ALA A 127 15.78 -4.03 -9.47
CA ALA A 127 15.25 -5.19 -10.17
C ALA A 127 16.33 -6.25 -10.44
N ILE A 128 16.02 -7.50 -10.11
CA ILE A 128 16.77 -8.68 -10.56
C ILE A 128 16.10 -9.19 -11.84
N LYS A 129 16.87 -9.28 -12.94
CA LYS A 129 16.34 -9.78 -14.21
C LYS A 129 15.95 -11.25 -14.07
N THR A 130 14.75 -11.59 -14.52
CA THR A 130 14.23 -12.97 -14.50
C THR A 130 14.17 -13.56 -15.90
N GLU A 131 13.88 -14.85 -15.99
CA GLU A 131 13.60 -15.57 -17.23
C GLU A 131 12.20 -15.26 -17.81
N TYR A 132 11.32 -14.62 -17.04
CA TYR A 132 9.95 -14.35 -17.47
C TYR A 132 9.90 -13.17 -18.44
N VAL A 133 9.40 -13.39 -19.65
CA VAL A 133 9.12 -12.31 -20.60
C VAL A 133 7.84 -11.57 -20.17
N CYS A 134 7.82 -10.24 -20.32
CA CYS A 134 6.65 -9.44 -19.99
C CYS A 134 5.44 -9.90 -20.82
N PRO A 135 4.35 -10.37 -20.17
CA PRO A 135 3.18 -10.89 -20.89
C PRO A 135 2.39 -9.78 -21.60
N HIS A 136 2.59 -8.52 -21.22
CA HIS A 136 1.88 -7.39 -21.80
C HIS A 136 2.52 -6.88 -23.09
N CYS A 137 3.86 -6.76 -23.16
CA CYS A 137 4.54 -6.19 -24.32
C CYS A 137 5.46 -7.15 -25.07
N GLY A 138 5.88 -8.27 -24.47
CA GLY A 138 6.80 -9.24 -25.08
C GLY A 138 8.24 -8.75 -25.32
N ARG A 139 8.56 -7.49 -25.00
CA ARG A 139 9.83 -6.85 -25.40
C ARG A 139 10.97 -7.05 -24.41
N ASP A 140 10.66 -7.24 -23.14
CA ASP A 140 11.65 -7.23 -22.06
C ASP A 140 11.26 -8.24 -20.98
N ALA A 141 12.24 -8.65 -20.18
CA ALA A 141 12.02 -9.51 -19.05
C ALA A 141 11.31 -8.77 -17.91
N LEU A 142 10.58 -9.51 -17.09
CA LEU A 142 10.10 -9.03 -15.81
C LEU A 142 11.27 -8.93 -14.85
N GLY A 143 11.45 -7.75 -14.26
CA GLY A 143 12.36 -7.56 -13.14
C GLY A 143 11.66 -7.94 -11.84
N LEU A 144 12.30 -8.76 -11.01
CA LEU A 144 11.88 -9.07 -9.64
C LEU A 144 12.41 -7.98 -8.69
N TYR A 145 11.52 -7.28 -7.99
CA TYR A 145 11.87 -6.16 -7.10
C TYR A 145 11.85 -6.55 -5.62
N ARG A 146 11.01 -7.51 -5.24
CA ARG A 146 10.91 -8.05 -3.89
C ARG A 146 10.41 -9.48 -3.95
N GLN A 147 10.99 -10.36 -3.14
CA GLN A 147 10.48 -11.70 -2.89
C GLN A 147 10.49 -11.98 -1.40
N GLU A 148 9.41 -12.55 -0.89
CA GLU A 148 9.28 -12.84 0.53
C GLU A 148 8.52 -14.15 0.76
N ARG A 149 8.93 -14.91 1.76
CA ARG A 149 8.26 -16.11 2.26
C ARG A 149 7.55 -15.79 3.56
N TYR A 150 6.26 -16.11 3.67
CA TYR A 150 5.49 -15.86 4.88
C TYR A 150 4.31 -16.83 5.00
N PHE A 151 3.67 -16.87 6.18
CA PHE A 151 2.42 -17.60 6.36
C PHE A 151 1.24 -16.69 5.98
N SER A 152 0.53 -17.05 4.91
CA SER A 152 -0.65 -16.32 4.46
C SER A 152 -1.85 -16.66 5.32
N ARG A 153 -2.49 -15.63 5.87
CA ARG A 153 -3.73 -15.80 6.64
C ARG A 153 -4.91 -16.03 5.71
N LYS A 154 -4.84 -15.47 4.49
CA LYS A 154 -5.84 -15.65 3.43
C LYS A 154 -5.85 -17.09 2.91
N TYR A 155 -4.68 -17.65 2.60
CA TYR A 155 -4.57 -19.00 2.05
C TYR A 155 -4.37 -20.09 3.11
N ARG A 156 -4.20 -19.70 4.38
CA ARG A 156 -3.95 -20.61 5.52
C ARG A 156 -2.77 -21.56 5.30
N GLY A 157 -1.72 -21.05 4.66
CA GLY A 157 -0.57 -21.83 4.22
C GLY A 157 0.66 -20.94 4.03
N ARG A 158 1.82 -21.58 3.83
CA ARG A 158 3.04 -20.83 3.51
C ARG A 158 2.97 -20.39 2.06
N VAL A 159 3.42 -19.17 1.78
CA VAL A 159 3.43 -18.63 0.43
C VAL A 159 4.74 -17.94 0.11
N ILE A 160 5.08 -17.89 -1.18
CA ILE A 160 6.08 -16.99 -1.73
C ILE A 160 5.34 -15.86 -2.44
N GLU A 161 5.55 -14.63 -2.00
CA GLU A 161 5.12 -13.45 -2.73
C GLU A 161 6.31 -12.86 -3.48
N GLY A 162 6.12 -12.62 -4.78
CA GLY A 162 7.06 -11.91 -5.63
C GLY A 162 6.40 -10.70 -6.29
N ILE A 163 7.10 -9.56 -6.27
CA ILE A 163 6.67 -8.33 -6.93
C ILE A 163 7.53 -8.11 -8.16
N TYR A 164 6.89 -8.12 -9.33
CA TYR A 164 7.55 -8.01 -10.62
C TYR A 164 7.08 -6.77 -11.38
N ALA A 165 7.95 -6.18 -12.17
CA ALA A 165 7.56 -5.17 -13.15
C ALA A 165 8.43 -5.18 -14.40
N CYS A 166 7.84 -4.75 -15.53
CA CYS A 166 8.52 -4.57 -16.79
C CYS A 166 8.99 -3.13 -16.94
N ALA A 167 10.29 -2.92 -17.12
CA ALA A 167 10.86 -1.58 -17.33
C ALA A 167 10.39 -0.94 -18.65
N SER A 168 10.12 -1.75 -19.68
CA SER A 168 9.77 -1.27 -21.02
C SER A 168 8.35 -0.73 -21.18
N CYS A 169 7.36 -1.30 -20.48
CA CYS A 169 5.95 -0.89 -20.62
C CYS A 169 5.25 -0.54 -19.30
N GLY A 170 5.98 -0.62 -18.17
CA GLY A 170 5.42 -0.32 -16.86
C GLY A 170 4.41 -1.33 -16.33
N PHE A 171 4.26 -2.50 -16.96
CA PHE A 171 3.44 -3.60 -16.44
C PHE A 171 3.95 -4.03 -15.06
N LYS A 172 3.06 -4.21 -14.10
CA LYS A 172 3.39 -4.56 -12.71
C LYS A 172 2.51 -5.71 -12.27
N ILE A 173 3.06 -6.67 -11.55
CA ILE A 173 2.32 -7.84 -11.08
C ILE A 173 2.83 -8.32 -9.72
N ARG A 174 1.88 -8.66 -8.86
CA ARG A 174 2.10 -9.45 -7.66
C ARG A 174 1.80 -10.90 -7.99
N ARG A 175 2.76 -11.79 -7.74
CA ARG A 175 2.60 -13.24 -7.86
C ARG A 175 2.66 -13.83 -6.45
N VAL A 176 1.68 -14.65 -6.11
CA VAL A 176 1.64 -15.41 -4.85
C VAL A 176 1.64 -16.89 -5.21
N GLU A 177 2.63 -17.62 -4.72
CA GLU A 177 2.76 -19.06 -4.91
C GLU A 177 2.51 -19.77 -3.58
N LEU A 178 1.63 -20.76 -3.58
CA LEU A 178 1.40 -21.59 -2.41
C LEU A 178 2.56 -22.59 -2.28
N LEU A 179 3.13 -22.66 -1.09
CA LEU A 179 4.05 -23.70 -0.67
C LEU A 179 3.21 -24.66 0.17
N ASP A 180 2.79 -25.76 -0.47
CA ASP A 180 1.90 -26.82 0.03
C ASP A 180 0.40 -26.60 -0.22
#